data_AF-A0A2V9UTK3-F1
#
_entry.id   AF-A0A2V9UTK3-F1
#
_cell.length_a   1.000
_cell.length_b   1.000
_cell.length_c   1.000
_cell.angle_alpha   90.00
_cell.angle_beta   90.00
_cell.angle_gamma   90.00
#
_symmetry.space_group_name_H-M   'P 1'
#
loop_
_entity.id
_entity.type
_entity.pdbx_description
1 polymer ?
#
loop_
_entity_poly.entity_id
_entity_poly.type
_entity_poly.pdbx_seq_one_letter_code
_entity_poly.pdbx_strand_id
1 'polypeptide(L)'
;MSSDAVEKQAQVARLVADLRTAKVELLSAQCAADRLRLRYSPQDLISLGERQTLERAIASVHALSRYFSQIEAHLRQEDQERNQNK
;
A
#
# COMPACT_ATOMS: atom_id res chain seq x y z
N MET A 1 16.26 -2.76 32.40
CA MET A 1 15.51 -3.45 31.33
C MET A 1 16.52 -4.19 30.46
N SER A 2 16.25 -5.41 30.00
CA SER A 2 17.20 -6.16 29.16
C SER A 2 17.41 -5.43 27.83
N SER A 3 18.64 -5.44 27.29
CA SER A 3 19.01 -4.82 26.01
C SER A 3 18.07 -5.25 24.88
N ASP A 4 17.70 -6.53 24.86
CA ASP A 4 16.83 -7.13 23.84
C ASP A 4 15.40 -6.55 23.86
N ALA A 5 14.89 -6.17 25.03
CA ALA A 5 13.55 -5.59 25.15
C ALA A 5 13.50 -4.17 24.55
N VAL A 6 14.59 -3.41 24.72
CA VAL A 6 14.74 -2.06 24.14
C VAL A 6 14.88 -2.15 22.64
N GLU A 7 15.68 -3.09 22.13
CA GLU A 7 15.85 -3.31 20.70
C GLU A 7 14.54 -3.72 20.01
N LYS A 8 13.79 -4.66 20.60
CA LYS A 8 12.47 -5.06 20.09
C LYS A 8 11.49 -3.89 20.06
N GLN A 9 11.49 -3.05 21.09
CA GLN A 9 10.61 -1.88 21.13
C GLN A 9 10.98 -0.85 20.05
N ALA A 10 12.28 -0.66 19.78
CA ALA A 10 12.75 0.20 18.70
C ALA A 10 12.35 -0.34 17.31
N GLN A 11 12.44 -1.65 17.10
CA GLN A 11 12.00 -2.30 15.86
C GLN A 11 10.50 -2.09 15.62
N VAL A 12 9.67 -2.29 16.66
CA VAL A 12 8.22 -2.04 16.57
C VAL A 12 7.93 -0.57 16.26
N ALA A 13 8.61 0.36 16.92
CA ALA A 13 8.42 1.79 16.66
C ALA A 13 8.76 2.17 15.21
N ARG A 14 9.85 1.59 14.67
CA ARG A 14 10.26 1.79 13.28
C ARG A 14 9.21 1.22 12.31
N LEU A 15 8.76 -0.01 12.52
CA LEU A 15 7.70 -0.62 11.72
C LEU A 15 6.42 0.24 11.69
N VAL A 16 5.99 0.75 12.85
CA VAL A 16 4.80 1.62 12.95
C VAL A 16 5.01 2.93 12.21
N ALA A 17 6.20 3.52 12.29
CA ALA A 17 6.54 4.73 11.55
C ALA A 17 6.51 4.48 10.03
N ASP A 18 7.15 3.40 9.57
CA ASP A 18 7.19 3.03 8.15
C ASP A 18 5.79 2.76 7.60
N LEU A 19 4.93 2.07 8.37
CA LEU A 19 3.54 1.82 7.98
C LEU A 19 2.72 3.12 7.86
N ARG A 20 2.92 4.07 8.79
CA ARG A 20 2.25 5.38 8.73
C ARG A 20 2.69 6.17 7.50
N THR A 21 3.99 6.17 7.20
CA THR A 21 4.53 6.81 6.00
C THR A 21 3.94 6.18 4.74
N ALA A 22 3.97 4.84 4.62
CA ALA A 22 3.40 4.14 3.47
C ALA A 22 1.90 4.47 3.27
N LYS A 23 1.12 4.57 4.36
CA LYS A 23 -0.29 4.98 4.29
C LYS A 23 -0.46 6.38 3.68
N VAL A 24 0.37 7.34 4.07
CA VAL A 24 0.31 8.72 3.54
C VAL A 24 0.66 8.77 2.05
N GLU A 25 1.68 8.03 1.64
CA GLU A 25 2.09 7.96 0.22
C GLU A 25 1.00 7.33 -0.66
N LEU A 26 0.34 6.27 -0.18
CA LEU A 26 -0.76 5.62 -0.90
C LEU A 26 -1.97 6.54 -1.03
N LEU A 27 -2.32 7.30 0.01
CA LEU A 27 -3.38 8.31 -0.07
C LEU A 27 -3.03 9.41 -1.07
N SER A 28 -1.77 9.81 -1.13
CA SER A 28 -1.29 10.80 -2.09
C SER A 28 -1.39 10.27 -3.53
N ALA A 29 -1.03 9.01 -3.76
CA ALA A 29 -1.17 8.33 -5.04
C ALA A 29 -2.65 8.20 -5.46
N GLN A 30 -3.54 7.84 -4.53
CA GLN A 30 -4.98 7.78 -4.76
C GLN A 30 -5.52 9.15 -5.18
N CYS A 31 -5.19 10.21 -4.45
CA CYS A 31 -5.60 11.57 -4.80
C CYS A 31 -5.10 11.99 -6.19
N ALA A 32 -3.87 11.59 -6.58
CA ALA A 32 -3.35 11.86 -7.92
C ALA A 32 -4.14 11.12 -9.00
N ALA A 33 -4.45 9.84 -8.79
CA ALA A 33 -5.26 9.04 -9.71
C ALA A 33 -6.69 9.58 -9.83
N ASP A 34 -7.31 10.00 -8.73
CA ASP A 34 -8.64 10.61 -8.74
C ASP A 34 -8.65 11.93 -9.52
N ARG A 35 -7.61 12.77 -9.39
CA ARG A 35 -7.49 14.00 -10.21
C ARG A 35 -7.41 13.71 -11.70
N LEU A 36 -6.72 12.64 -12.11
CA LEU A 36 -6.69 12.22 -13.51
C LEU A 36 -8.09 11.79 -13.97
N ARG A 37 -8.77 10.95 -13.18
CA ARG A 37 -10.12 10.45 -13.49
C ARG A 37 -11.18 11.54 -13.56
N LEU A 38 -11.03 12.61 -12.79
CA LEU A 38 -11.94 13.75 -12.83
C LEU A 38 -11.75 14.65 -14.06
N ARG A 39 -10.56 14.64 -14.67
CA ARG A 39 -10.19 15.58 -15.75
C ARG A 39 -10.16 14.94 -17.13
N TYR A 40 -9.89 13.65 -17.21
CA TYR A 40 -9.61 12.96 -18.47
C TYR A 40 -10.40 11.66 -18.56
N SER A 41 -10.96 11.38 -19.73
CA SER A 41 -11.48 10.03 -20.00
C SER A 41 -10.32 9.04 -20.12
N PRO A 42 -10.56 7.73 -19.94
CA PRO A 42 -9.53 6.71 -20.21
C PRO A 42 -8.98 6.79 -21.64
N GLN A 43 -9.83 7.14 -22.62
CA GLN A 43 -9.42 7.31 -24.02
C GLN A 43 -8.47 8.51 -24.18
N ASP A 44 -8.74 9.63 -23.50
CA ASP A 44 -7.84 10.79 -23.50
C ASP A 44 -6.49 10.45 -22.87
N LEU A 45 -6.50 9.70 -21.76
CA LEU A 45 -5.27 9.25 -21.12
C LEU A 45 -4.43 8.39 -22.08
N ILE A 46 -5.05 7.45 -22.81
CA ILE A 46 -4.34 6.58 -23.75
C ILE A 46 -3.83 7.34 -24.98
N SER A 47 -4.62 8.29 -25.50
CA SER A 47 -4.31 8.98 -26.76
C SER A 47 -3.39 10.20 -26.59
N LEU A 48 -3.50 10.92 -25.47
CA LEU A 48 -2.73 12.13 -25.18
C LEU A 48 -1.58 11.88 -24.19
N GLY A 49 -1.70 10.84 -23.37
CA GLY A 49 -0.71 10.52 -22.35
C GLY A 49 0.54 9.86 -22.94
N GLU A 50 1.66 10.03 -22.25
CA GLU A 50 2.89 9.31 -22.57
C GLU A 50 2.72 7.83 -22.24
N ARG A 51 2.66 7.00 -23.28
CA ARG A 51 2.43 5.55 -23.15
C ARG A 51 3.36 4.88 -22.14
N GLN A 52 4.66 5.16 -22.19
CA GLN A 52 5.63 4.56 -21.27
C GLN A 52 5.37 4.95 -19.81
N THR A 53 4.96 6.20 -19.57
CA THR A 53 4.62 6.70 -18.24
C THR A 53 3.37 5.99 -17.70
N LEU A 54 2.36 5.77 -18.54
CA LEU A 54 1.17 4.99 -18.17
C LEU A 54 1.49 3.53 -17.85
N GLU A 55 2.28 2.87 -18.70
CA GLU A 55 2.69 1.47 -18.50
C GLU A 55 3.44 1.30 -17.17
N ARG A 56 4.34 2.23 -16.83
CA ARG A 56 5.05 2.22 -15.54
C ARG A 56 4.12 2.47 -14.36
N ALA A 57 3.19 3.42 -14.48
CA ALA A 57 2.20 3.69 -13.42
C ALA A 57 1.33 2.46 -13.16
N ILE A 58 0.84 1.80 -14.21
CA ILE A 58 0.08 0.55 -14.13
C ILE A 58 0.89 -0.55 -13.44
N ALA A 59 2.16 -0.74 -13.84
CA ALA A 59 3.04 -1.73 -13.23
C ALA A 59 3.24 -1.50 -11.72
N SER A 60 3.44 -0.24 -11.31
CA SER A 60 3.55 0.15 -9.89
C SER A 60 2.27 -0.19 -9.12
N VAL A 61 1.11 0.16 -9.65
CA VAL A 61 -0.19 -0.15 -9.00
C VAL A 61 -0.39 -1.65 -8.86
N HIS A 62 -0.05 -2.45 -9.88
CA HIS A 62 -0.11 -3.91 -9.80
C HIS A 62 0.84 -4.50 -8.76
N ALA A 63 2.06 -3.96 -8.61
CA ALA A 63 2.99 -4.40 -7.58
C ALA A 63 2.44 -4.12 -6.17
N LEU A 64 1.91 -2.91 -5.95
CA LEU A 64 1.31 -2.51 -4.67
C LEU A 64 0.07 -3.35 -4.34
N SER A 65 -0.83 -3.53 -5.31
CA SER A 65 -2.05 -4.33 -5.13
C SER A 65 -1.72 -5.77 -4.71
N ARG A 66 -0.74 -6.40 -5.36
CA ARG A 66 -0.30 -7.76 -5.01
C ARG A 66 0.26 -7.83 -3.59
N TYR A 67 1.12 -6.88 -3.21
CA TYR A 67 1.71 -6.84 -1.87
C TYR A 67 0.66 -6.67 -0.77
N PHE A 68 -0.25 -5.69 -0.91
CA PHE A 68 -1.28 -5.47 0.10
C PHE A 68 -2.35 -6.56 0.12
N SER A 69 -2.64 -7.22 -1.01
CA SER A 69 -3.51 -8.41 -1.03
C SER A 69 -2.91 -9.58 -0.24
N GLN A 70 -1.59 -9.76 -0.30
CA GLN A 70 -0.91 -10.77 0.52
C GLN A 70 -1.03 -10.43 2.01
N ILE A 71 -0.80 -9.18 2.41
CA ILE A 71 -0.99 -8.74 3.80
C ILE A 71 -2.42 -8.99 4.26
N GLU A 72 -3.41 -8.61 3.45
CA GLU A 72 -4.82 -8.81 3.75
C GLU A 72 -5.17 -10.30 3.95
N ALA A 73 -4.57 -11.19 3.16
CA ALA A 73 -4.75 -12.63 3.34
C ALA A 73 -4.21 -13.13 4.69
N HIS A 74 -3.04 -12.66 5.12
CA HIS A 74 -2.48 -13.01 6.43
C HIS A 74 -3.33 -12.45 7.58
N LEU A 75 -3.81 -11.21 7.46
CA LEU A 75 -4.71 -10.62 8.46
C LEU A 75 -5.99 -11.46 8.65
N ARG A 76 -6.60 -11.90 7.55
CA ARG A 76 -7.79 -12.78 7.61
C ARG A 76 -7.49 -14.12 8.27
N GLN A 77 -6.32 -14.71 8.03
CA GLN A 77 -5.92 -15.96 8.66
C GLN A 77 -5.73 -15.78 10.18
N GLU A 78 -5.01 -14.74 10.59
CA GLU A 78 -4.82 -14.42 12.02
C GLU A 78 -6.15 -14.17 12.74
N ASP A 79 -7.09 -13.46 12.11
CA ASP A 79 -8.43 -13.22 12.65
C ASP A 79 -9.23 -14.53 12.80
N GLN A 80 -9.12 -15.46 11.85
CA GLN A 80 -9.76 -16.77 11.92
C GLN A 80 -9.20 -17.62 13.06
N GLU A 81 -7.87 -17.69 13.20
CA GLU A 81 -7.20 -18.42 14.28
C GLU A 81 -7.58 -17.87 15.67
N ARG A 82 -7.64 -16.54 15.80
CA ARG A 82 -8.04 -15.88 17.05
C ARG A 82 -9.49 -16.18 17.43
N ASN A 83 -10.39 -16.30 16.45
CA ASN A 83 -11.80 -16.57 16.68
C ASN A 83 -12.10 -18.06 16.95
N GLN A 84 -11.23 -18.99 16.53
CA GLN A 84 -11.36 -20.42 16.84
C GLN A 84 -10.82 -20.80 18.23
N ASN A 85 -9.94 -19.97 18.80
CA ASN A 85 -9.33 -20.16 20.13
C ASN A 85 -10.05 -19.39 21.25
N LYS A 86 -11.27 -18.90 21.00
CA LYS A 86 -12.16 -18.23 21.95
C LYS A 86 -13.37 -19.10 22.25
#